data_AF-A0AA37P508-F1
#
_entry.id   AF-A0AA37P508-F1
#
_cell.length_a   1.000
_cell.length_b   1.000
_cell.length_c   1.000
_cell.angle_alpha   90.00
_cell.angle_beta   90.00
_cell.angle_gamma   90.00
#
_symmetry.space_group_name_H-M   'P 1'
#
loop_
_entity.id
_entity.type
_entity.pdbx_description
1 polymer ?
#
loop_
_entity_poly.entity_id
_entity_poly.type
_entity_poly.pdbx_seq_one_letter_code
_entity_poly.pdbx_strand_id
1 'polypeptide(L)'
;MDYGVILDSCYFNINETTCEQYPSGMNVSNVLFENFTGYTSGIYGNAVAKLTCSTNPDAVCHNIKFKNFNVTSPCGGEPVIICDGIDGGINAPCVSIDSNEAKVALAAKCQTPLAPIDGNPW
;
A
#
# COMPACT_ATOMS: atom_id res chain seq x y z
N MET A 1 9.67 8.16 0.83
CA MET A 1 8.36 7.69 0.37
C MET A 1 7.84 6.70 1.38
N ASP A 2 6.58 6.86 1.82
CA ASP A 2 6.05 6.03 2.91
C ASP A 2 5.50 4.69 2.44
N TYR A 3 4.95 4.67 1.23
CA TYR A 3 4.62 3.46 0.48
C TYR A 3 5.30 3.51 -0.89
N GLY A 4 5.60 2.34 -1.47
CA GLY A 4 6.06 2.22 -2.86
C GLY A 4 4.92 2.41 -3.88
N VAL A 5 3.69 2.03 -3.51
CA VAL A 5 2.46 2.25 -4.28
C VAL A 5 1.34 2.67 -3.34
N ILE A 6 0.62 3.72 -3.73
CA ILE A 6 -0.65 4.12 -3.12
C ILE A 6 -1.68 4.23 -4.24
N LEU A 7 -2.79 3.52 -4.09
CA LEU A 7 -4.00 3.70 -4.88
C LEU A 7 -5.12 3.99 -3.88
N ASP A 8 -5.73 5.16 -3.95
CA ASP A 8 -6.71 5.57 -2.95
C ASP A 8 -7.92 6.27 -3.61
N SER A 9 -9.07 5.60 -3.54
CA SER A 9 -10.37 6.13 -3.96
C SER A 9 -11.09 6.90 -2.85
N CYS A 10 -10.55 6.91 -1.62
CA CYS A 10 -11.00 7.67 -0.46
C CYS A 10 -10.11 8.93 -0.27
N TYR A 11 -9.96 9.71 -1.35
CA TYR A 11 -9.08 10.88 -1.39
C TYR A 11 -9.63 12.07 -0.57
N PHE A 12 -8.72 12.89 -0.01
CA PHE A 12 -8.90 13.86 1.10
C PHE A 12 -8.96 13.18 2.47
N ASN A 13 -8.45 13.83 3.53
CA ASN A 13 -8.39 13.35 4.94
C ASN A 13 -9.77 13.00 5.55
N ILE A 14 -10.49 12.12 4.89
CA ILE A 14 -11.78 11.55 5.18
C ILE A 14 -11.44 10.17 5.76
N ASN A 15 -12.10 9.82 6.85
CA ASN A 15 -11.96 8.50 7.44
C ASN A 15 -12.53 7.43 6.51
N GLU A 16 -11.88 6.27 6.44
CA GLU A 16 -12.28 5.12 5.61
C GLU A 16 -13.77 4.78 5.79
N THR A 17 -14.28 4.79 7.02
CA THR A 17 -15.71 4.55 7.32
C THR A 17 -16.66 5.53 6.62
N THR A 18 -16.28 6.80 6.44
CA THR A 18 -17.11 7.76 5.71
C THR A 18 -17.07 7.50 4.21
N CYS A 19 -15.92 7.08 3.68
CA CYS A 19 -15.82 6.66 2.29
C CYS A 19 -16.60 5.37 2.01
N GLU A 20 -16.71 4.46 2.97
CA GLU A 20 -17.59 3.30 2.84
C GLU A 20 -19.07 3.69 2.81
N GLN A 21 -19.46 4.73 3.55
CA GLN A 21 -20.83 5.26 3.54
C GLN A 21 -21.16 6.06 2.27
N TYR A 22 -20.17 6.78 1.74
CA TYR A 22 -20.29 7.62 0.54
C TYR A 22 -19.24 7.21 -0.49
N PRO A 23 -19.37 5.99 -1.06
CA PRO A 23 -18.32 5.43 -1.89
C PRO A 23 -18.17 6.22 -3.18
N SER A 24 -16.92 6.40 -3.59
CA SER A 24 -16.61 7.12 -4.83
C SER A 24 -17.22 6.42 -6.05
N GLY A 25 -17.57 7.19 -7.08
CA GLY A 25 -17.92 6.66 -8.40
C GLY A 25 -16.71 6.35 -9.28
N MET A 26 -15.50 6.30 -8.71
CA MET A 26 -14.27 6.16 -9.49
C MET A 26 -14.00 4.68 -9.83
N ASN A 27 -14.10 4.34 -11.10
CA ASN A 27 -13.75 3.02 -11.62
C ASN A 27 -12.30 3.00 -12.10
N VAL A 28 -11.46 2.14 -11.49
CA VAL A 28 -10.04 2.00 -11.83
C VAL A 28 -9.78 0.58 -12.32
N SER A 29 -9.31 0.44 -13.56
CA SER A 29 -9.06 -0.87 -14.12
C SER A 29 -7.80 -0.94 -14.98
N ASN A 30 -7.25 -2.15 -15.10
CA ASN A 30 -6.11 -2.46 -15.98
C ASN A 30 -4.82 -1.68 -15.62
N VAL A 31 -4.53 -1.57 -14.33
CA VAL A 31 -3.33 -0.89 -13.84
C VAL A 31 -2.20 -1.91 -13.68
N LEU A 32 -1.01 -1.58 -14.17
CA LEU A 32 0.21 -2.37 -13.99
C LEU A 32 1.27 -1.55 -13.27
N PHE A 33 1.66 -1.99 -12.07
CA PHE A 33 2.83 -1.52 -11.34
C PHE A 33 4.02 -2.44 -11.66
N GLU A 34 4.96 -1.97 -12.47
CA GLU A 34 6.08 -2.78 -12.97
C GLU A 34 7.46 -2.21 -12.62
N ASN A 35 8.39 -3.09 -12.23
CA ASN A 35 9.82 -2.80 -11.98
C ASN A 35 10.07 -1.77 -10.86
N PHE A 36 9.35 -1.91 -9.75
CA PHE A 36 9.59 -1.11 -8.55
C PHE A 36 10.66 -1.79 -7.69
N THR A 37 11.71 -1.08 -7.29
CA THR A 37 12.75 -1.59 -6.38
C THR A 37 13.21 -0.47 -5.47
N GLY A 38 13.39 -0.77 -4.18
CA GLY A 38 13.87 0.21 -3.21
C GLY A 38 13.30 -0.03 -1.81
N TYR A 39 13.33 1.02 -0.99
CA TYR A 39 12.90 0.99 0.40
C TYR A 39 11.82 2.04 0.67
N THR A 40 10.81 1.67 1.45
CA THR A 40 9.91 2.65 2.08
C THR A 40 10.61 3.36 3.26
N SER A 41 10.01 4.43 3.77
CA SER A 41 10.52 5.15 4.95
C SER A 41 10.46 4.32 6.23
N GLY A 42 9.62 3.28 6.26
CA GLY A 42 9.36 2.46 7.45
C GLY A 42 8.37 3.09 8.44
N ILE A 43 7.80 4.27 8.14
CA ILE A 43 6.81 4.91 9.02
C ILE A 43 5.55 4.05 9.22
N TYR A 44 5.22 3.22 8.21
CA TYR A 44 4.13 2.25 8.24
C TYR A 44 4.61 0.79 8.44
N GLY A 45 5.74 0.62 9.12
CA GLY A 45 6.27 -0.70 9.42
C GLY A 45 6.67 -1.46 8.15
N ASN A 46 6.22 -2.70 8.02
CA ASN A 46 6.48 -3.55 6.86
C ASN A 46 5.43 -3.39 5.74
N ALA A 47 4.44 -2.50 5.90
CA ALA A 47 3.48 -2.23 4.83
C ALA A 47 4.17 -1.41 3.73
N VAL A 48 4.26 -1.96 2.52
CA VAL A 48 5.01 -1.38 1.40
C VAL A 48 4.13 -0.85 0.28
N ALA A 49 2.85 -1.24 0.25
CA ALA A 49 1.85 -0.67 -0.65
C ALA A 49 0.47 -0.67 0.01
N LYS A 50 -0.34 0.32 -0.32
CA LYS A 50 -1.73 0.43 0.13
C LYS A 50 -2.65 0.72 -1.05
N LEU A 51 -3.65 -0.13 -1.25
CA LEU A 51 -4.66 0.00 -2.29
C LEU A 51 -6.03 0.03 -1.61
N THR A 52 -6.66 1.19 -1.58
CA THR A 52 -8.00 1.40 -1.06
C THR A 52 -8.89 1.82 -2.22
N CYS A 53 -9.79 0.92 -2.61
CA CYS A 53 -10.71 1.12 -3.72
C CYS A 53 -12.13 1.38 -3.22
N SER A 54 -13.01 1.81 -4.12
CA SER A 54 -14.41 2.09 -3.75
C SER A 54 -15.11 0.81 -3.30
N THR A 55 -15.98 0.92 -2.30
CA THR A 55 -16.91 -0.16 -1.93
C THR A 55 -18.19 -0.16 -2.77
N ASN A 56 -18.36 0.82 -3.66
CA ASN A 56 -19.47 0.82 -4.61
C ASN A 56 -19.29 -0.34 -5.61
N PRO A 57 -20.25 -1.28 -5.71
CA PRO A 57 -20.15 -2.41 -6.64
C PRO A 57 -20.06 -1.99 -8.11
N ASP A 58 -20.52 -0.79 -8.46
CA ASP A 58 -20.47 -0.24 -9.83
C ASP A 58 -19.16 0.54 -10.11
N ALA A 59 -18.30 0.72 -9.11
CA ALA A 59 -17.07 1.50 -9.20
C ALA A 59 -15.88 0.83 -8.47
N VAL A 60 -15.74 -0.48 -8.64
CA VAL A 60 -14.67 -1.28 -8.05
C VAL A 60 -13.33 -1.13 -8.78
N CYS A 61 -12.23 -1.49 -8.11
CA CYS A 61 -10.96 -1.70 -8.80
C CYS A 61 -10.89 -3.09 -9.40
N HIS A 62 -10.43 -3.19 -10.65
CA HIS A 62 -10.34 -4.48 -11.35
C HIS A 62 -9.03 -4.65 -12.14
N ASN A 63 -8.48 -5.87 -12.17
CA ASN A 63 -7.27 -6.20 -12.93
C ASN A 63 -6.07 -5.30 -12.58
N ILE A 64 -5.78 -5.18 -11.29
CA ILE A 64 -4.64 -4.43 -10.75
C ILE A 64 -3.44 -5.37 -10.61
N LYS A 65 -2.36 -5.11 -11.35
CA LYS A 65 -1.22 -6.03 -11.46
C LYS A 65 0.05 -5.43 -10.88
N PHE A 66 0.84 -6.28 -10.25
CA PHE A 66 2.21 -6.05 -9.85
C PHE A 66 3.13 -6.98 -10.63
N LYS A 67 4.24 -6.45 -11.13
CA LYS A 67 5.28 -7.23 -11.81
C LYS A 67 6.64 -6.73 -11.39
N ASN A 68 7.50 -7.61 -10.90
CA ASN A 68 8.82 -7.24 -10.38
C ASN A 68 8.74 -6.12 -9.33
N PHE A 69 7.84 -6.29 -8.35
CA PHE A 69 7.68 -5.36 -7.24
C PHE A 69 8.56 -5.79 -6.06
N ASN A 70 9.75 -5.23 -5.99
CA ASN A 70 10.81 -5.56 -5.03
C ASN A 70 11.04 -4.39 -4.05
N VAL A 71 9.95 -3.82 -3.51
CA VAL A 71 10.01 -2.79 -2.48
C VAL A 71 10.00 -3.46 -1.12
N THR A 72 10.92 -3.05 -0.24
CA THR A 72 11.01 -3.58 1.13
C THR A 72 10.96 -2.45 2.15
N SER A 73 10.88 -2.80 3.43
CA SER A 73 10.91 -1.84 4.54
C SER A 73 12.23 -1.97 5.33
N PRO A 74 12.79 -0.87 5.86
CA PRO A 74 13.90 -0.94 6.81
C PRO A 74 13.53 -1.59 8.15
N CYS A 75 12.27 -1.98 8.35
CA CYS A 75 11.79 -2.68 9.54
C CYS A 75 12.08 -4.18 9.55
N GLY A 76 12.64 -4.74 8.47
CA GLY A 76 13.25 -6.07 8.47
C GLY A 76 12.28 -7.26 8.48
N GLY A 77 10.96 -7.04 8.40
CA GLY A 77 9.99 -8.12 8.18
C GLY A 77 9.55 -8.25 6.72
N GLU A 78 8.73 -9.26 6.45
CA GLU A 78 8.18 -9.53 5.12
C GLU A 78 7.37 -8.32 4.61
N PRO A 79 7.60 -7.85 3.36
CA PRO A 79 6.84 -6.76 2.77
C PRO A 79 5.36 -7.13 2.61
N VAL A 80 4.46 -6.28 3.09
CA VAL A 80 3.01 -6.51 2.99
C VAL A 80 2.35 -5.48 2.07
N ILE A 81 1.51 -5.98 1.17
CA ILE A 81 0.62 -5.18 0.32
C ILE A 81 -0.78 -5.22 0.95
N ILE A 82 -1.30 -4.05 1.31
CA ILE A 82 -2.64 -3.92 1.89
C ILE A 82 -3.61 -3.54 0.78
N CYS A 83 -4.71 -4.28 0.66
CA CYS A 83 -5.72 -4.09 -0.39
C CYS A 83 -7.14 -4.24 0.15
N ASP A 84 -8.00 -3.25 -0.11
CA ASP A 84 -9.42 -3.27 0.20
C ASP A 84 -10.23 -2.74 -1.01
N GLY A 85 -11.39 -3.35 -1.30
CA GLY A 85 -12.27 -2.94 -2.41
C GLY A 85 -11.81 -3.35 -3.82
N ILE A 86 -10.96 -4.38 -3.95
CA ILE A 86 -10.49 -4.90 -5.25
C ILE A 86 -11.33 -6.10 -5.68
N ASP A 87 -11.99 -6.00 -6.82
CA ASP A 87 -12.75 -7.09 -7.44
C ASP A 87 -11.86 -7.93 -8.36
N GLY A 88 -11.10 -8.84 -7.75
CA GLY A 88 -10.28 -9.83 -8.44
C GLY A 88 -9.18 -9.25 -9.35
N GLY A 89 -8.46 -10.14 -10.04
CA GLY A 89 -7.41 -9.75 -10.98
C GLY A 89 -6.16 -9.13 -10.34
N ILE A 90 -6.02 -9.20 -9.02
CA ILE A 90 -4.76 -8.94 -8.34
C ILE A 90 -3.84 -10.16 -8.44
N ASN A 91 -2.63 -9.97 -8.98
CA ASN A 91 -1.64 -11.03 -9.19
C ASN A 91 -0.51 -10.99 -8.14
N ALA A 92 -0.68 -10.23 -7.07
CA ALA A 92 0.21 -10.23 -5.91
C ALA A 92 -0.55 -10.68 -4.66
N PRO A 93 0.10 -11.40 -3.73
CA PRO A 93 -0.46 -11.61 -2.40
C PRO A 93 -0.73 -10.26 -1.74
N CYS A 94 -1.98 -10.04 -1.34
CA CYS A 94 -2.37 -8.86 -0.61
C CYS A 94 -3.37 -9.23 0.48
N VAL A 95 -3.41 -8.43 1.53
CA VAL A 95 -4.27 -8.65 2.69
C VAL A 95 -5.16 -7.45 2.95
N SER A 96 -6.36 -7.69 3.47
CA SER A 96 -7.23 -6.61 3.94
C SER A 96 -6.60 -5.89 5.14
N ILE A 97 -6.85 -4.58 5.26
CA ILE A 97 -6.35 -3.76 6.38
C ILE A 97 -6.78 -4.31 7.75
N ASP A 98 -7.90 -5.02 7.82
CA ASP A 98 -8.43 -5.61 9.06
C ASP A 98 -7.79 -6.95 9.44
N SER A 99 -7.00 -7.55 8.56
CA SER A 99 -6.30 -8.81 8.83
C SER A 99 -5.25 -8.67 9.93
N ASN A 100 -4.97 -9.78 10.64
CA ASN A 100 -3.86 -9.82 11.60
C ASN A 100 -2.51 -9.54 10.92
N GLU A 101 -2.33 -9.98 9.68
CA GLU A 101 -1.10 -9.76 8.91
C GLU A 101 -0.87 -8.26 8.65
N ALA A 102 -1.88 -7.53 8.19
CA ALA A 102 -1.81 -6.08 8.01
C ALA A 102 -1.51 -5.35 9.33
N LYS A 103 -2.20 -5.73 10.42
CA LYS A 103 -2.00 -5.14 11.75
C LYS A 103 -0.58 -5.35 12.27
N VAL A 104 -0.02 -6.56 12.10
CA VAL A 104 1.37 -6.86 12.47
C VAL A 104 2.35 -6.08 11.61
N ALA A 105 2.12 -6.00 10.30
CA ALA A 105 2.98 -5.25 9.38
C ALA A 105 3.02 -3.77 9.73
N LEU A 106 1.86 -3.13 9.95
CA LEU A 106 1.74 -1.71 10.34
C LEU A 106 2.37 -1.42 11.71
N ALA A 107 2.32 -2.37 12.64
CA ALA A 107 2.89 -2.22 13.98
C ALA A 107 4.41 -2.42 14.04
N ALA A 108 5.01 -3.01 13.00
CA ALA A 108 6.44 -3.31 12.95
C ALA A 108 7.29 -2.04 13.18
N LYS A 109 8.32 -2.17 14.02
CA LYS A 109 9.21 -1.07 14.37
C LYS A 109 10.56 -1.24 13.69
N CYS A 110 11.05 -0.16 13.09
CA CYS A 110 12.29 -0.20 12.35
C CYS A 110 13.50 -0.23 13.29
N GLN A 111 14.43 -1.14 13.03
CA GLN A 111 15.58 -1.39 13.90
C GLN A 111 16.82 -0.54 13.56
N THR A 112 16.74 0.37 12.59
CA THR A 112 17.87 1.23 12.23
C THR A 112 17.50 2.71 12.23
N PRO A 113 18.38 3.60 12.75
CA PRO A 113 18.29 5.02 12.46
C PRO A 113 18.39 5.20 10.94
N LEU A 114 17.68 6.18 10.39
CA LEU A 114 17.98 6.69 9.05
C LEU A 114 19.49 6.83 8.94
N ALA A 115 20.11 6.24 7.90
CA ALA A 115 21.54 6.38 7.68
C ALA A 115 21.90 7.87 7.87
N PRO A 116 22.90 8.21 8.72
CA PRO A 116 23.23 9.60 8.94
C PRO A 116 23.49 10.23 7.58
N ILE A 117 22.81 11.34 7.31
CA ILE A 117 23.06 12.15 6.12
C ILE A 117 24.52 12.53 6.22
N ASP A 118 25.35 12.07 5.28
CA ASP A 118 26.74 12.50 5.21
C ASP A 118 26.74 14.01 4.91
N GLY A 119 27.00 14.80 5.96
CA GLY A 119 27.05 16.26 5.89
C GLY A 119 28.26 16.76 5.13
N ASN A 120 29.16 15.89 4.67
CA ASN A 120 30.31 16.27 3.87
C ASN A 120 30.57 15.26 2.74
N PRO A 121 29.87 15.40 1.60
CA PRO A 121 30.02 14.49 0.47
C PRO A 121 31.34 14.65 -0.31
N TRP A 122 32.27 15.47 0.20
CA TRP A 122 33.60 15.75 -0.38
C TRP A 122 34.63 15.94 0.73
#